data_AF-A0A731R7C6-F1
#
_entry.id   AF-A0A731R7C6-F1
#
_cell.length_a   1.000
_cell.length_b   1.000
_cell.length_c   1.000
_cell.angle_alpha   90.00
_cell.angle_beta   90.00
_cell.angle_gamma   90.00
#
_symmetry.space_group_name_H-M   'P 1'
#
loop_
_entity.id
_entity.type
_entity.pdbx_description
1 polymer ?
#
loop_
_entity_poly.entity_id
_entity_poly.type
_entity_poly.pdbx_seq_one_letter_code
_entity_poly.pdbx_strand_id
1 'polypeptide(L)'
;SSFATVVFTFLIFIFILSWQNSYFSEKNLPVKTYALAHLLDFSINHHCINLDTEKVSVVFIGSSQDKVLIDDSDIYINSIESFLKGNSSSFFMKDDYNFKIKQCVYN
;
A
#
# COMPACT_ATOMS: atom_id res chain seq x y z
N SER A 1 -2.15 -39.32 -25.46
CA SER A 1 -2.28 -37.84 -25.40
C SER A 1 -2.89 -37.34 -24.08
N SER A 2 -3.76 -38.10 -23.39
CA SER A 2 -4.47 -37.62 -22.17
C SER A 2 -3.63 -37.60 -20.88
N PHE A 3 -2.65 -38.51 -20.72
CA PHE A 3 -1.79 -38.54 -19.53
C PHE A 3 -0.88 -37.29 -19.41
N ALA A 4 -0.29 -36.86 -20.52
CA ALA A 4 0.58 -35.68 -20.55
C ALA A 4 -0.17 -34.39 -20.19
N THR A 5 -1.43 -34.25 -20.61
CA THR A 5 -2.26 -33.09 -20.25
C THR A 5 -2.59 -33.06 -18.76
N VAL A 6 -2.80 -34.22 -18.12
CA VAL A 6 -3.05 -34.30 -16.66
C VAL A 6 -1.80 -33.91 -15.88
N VAL A 7 -0.62 -34.40 -16.29
CA VAL A 7 0.64 -34.02 -15.63
C VAL A 7 0.92 -32.53 -15.79
N PHE A 8 0.73 -31.99 -17.00
CA PHE A 8 0.96 -30.57 -17.27
C PHE A 8 0.01 -29.67 -16.48
N THR A 9 -1.27 -30.00 -16.40
CA THR A 9 -2.24 -29.25 -15.59
C THR A 9 -1.92 -29.32 -14.10
N PHE A 10 -1.45 -30.46 -13.60
CA PHE A 10 -1.02 -30.60 -12.21
C PHE A 10 0.21 -29.73 -11.89
N LEU A 11 1.20 -29.68 -12.79
CA LEU A 11 2.37 -28.81 -12.63
C LEU A 11 2.00 -27.33 -12.64
N ILE A 12 1.10 -26.92 -13.54
CA ILE A 12 0.57 -25.55 -13.56
C ILE A 12 -0.16 -25.24 -12.25
N PHE A 13 -0.97 -26.16 -11.74
CA PHE A 13 -1.71 -25.95 -10.51
C PHE A 13 -0.78 -25.75 -9.30
N ILE A 14 0.27 -26.57 -9.17
CA ILE A 14 1.29 -26.40 -8.12
C ILE A 14 2.01 -25.05 -8.27
N PHE A 15 2.37 -24.67 -9.49
CA PHE A 15 3.03 -23.39 -9.75
C PHE A 15 2.13 -22.21 -9.34
N ILE A 16 0.85 -22.23 -9.73
CA ILE A 16 -0.12 -21.20 -9.37
C ILE A 16 -0.29 -21.10 -7.85
N LEU A 17 -0.42 -22.23 -7.14
CA LEU A 17 -0.54 -22.24 -5.68
C LEU A 17 0.70 -21.68 -4.98
N SER A 18 1.88 -22.08 -5.42
CA SER A 18 3.15 -21.57 -4.87
C SER A 18 3.30 -20.07 -5.08
N TRP A 19 2.96 -19.60 -6.28
CA TRP A 19 2.97 -18.18 -6.64
C TRP A 19 1.95 -17.37 -5.83
N GLN A 20 0.70 -17.86 -5.74
CA GLN A 20 -0.34 -17.23 -4.95
C GLN A 20 0.07 -17.10 -3.48
N ASN A 21 0.62 -18.16 -2.88
CA ASN A 21 1.01 -18.13 -1.48
C ASN A 21 2.18 -17.16 -1.20
N SER A 22 3.09 -16.99 -2.16
CA SER A 22 4.25 -16.10 -1.98
C SER A 22 3.88 -14.61 -2.15
N TYR A 23 2.98 -14.30 -3.08
CA TYR A 23 2.66 -12.92 -3.47
C TYR A 23 1.36 -12.38 -2.88
N PHE A 24 0.35 -13.23 -2.73
CA PHE A 24 -1.02 -12.89 -2.30
C PHE A 24 -1.37 -13.50 -0.93
N SER A 25 -0.37 -13.82 -0.11
CA SER A 25 -0.62 -14.25 1.28
C SER A 25 -1.44 -13.21 2.04
N GLU A 26 -2.32 -13.67 2.93
CA GLU A 26 -3.18 -12.82 3.78
C GLU A 26 -2.41 -11.76 4.58
N LYS A 27 -1.11 -11.99 4.84
CA LYS A 27 -0.25 -11.02 5.55
C LYS A 27 0.35 -9.97 4.62
N ASN A 28 0.69 -10.34 3.39
CA ASN A 28 1.44 -9.49 2.46
C ASN A 28 0.52 -8.61 1.61
N LEU A 29 -0.67 -9.12 1.29
CA LEU A 29 -1.65 -8.42 0.46
C LEU A 29 -2.14 -7.10 1.06
N PRO A 30 -2.66 -7.04 2.31
CA PRO A 30 -3.16 -5.79 2.88
C PRO A 30 -2.06 -4.74 3.03
N VAL A 31 -0.86 -5.17 3.39
CA VAL A 31 0.33 -4.31 3.52
C VAL A 31 0.70 -3.69 2.17
N LYS A 32 0.71 -4.49 1.09
CA LYS A 32 0.94 -3.99 -0.27
C LYS A 32 -0.17 -3.03 -0.71
N THR A 33 -1.43 -3.39 -0.49
CA THR A 33 -2.57 -2.52 -0.86
C THR A 33 -2.48 -1.18 -0.12
N TYR A 34 -2.13 -1.21 1.17
CA TYR A 34 -1.94 0.00 1.97
C TYR A 34 -0.79 0.87 1.45
N ALA A 35 0.37 0.29 1.20
CA ALA A 35 1.52 0.98 0.64
C ALA A 35 1.20 1.71 -0.66
N LEU A 36 0.47 1.02 -1.55
CA LEU A 36 0.07 1.57 -2.84
C LEU A 36 -0.93 2.71 -2.67
N ALA A 37 -1.94 2.54 -1.80
CA ALA A 37 -2.90 3.59 -1.50
C ALA A 37 -2.21 4.82 -0.89
N HIS A 38 -1.27 4.61 0.04
CA HIS A 38 -0.50 5.72 0.62
C HIS A 38 0.32 6.48 -0.43
N LEU A 39 0.96 5.78 -1.37
CA LEU A 39 1.72 6.42 -2.44
C LEU A 39 0.85 7.26 -3.39
N LEU A 40 -0.39 6.83 -3.64
CA LEU A 40 -1.27 7.45 -4.64
C LEU A 40 -2.14 8.56 -4.04
N ASP A 41 -2.67 8.33 -2.84
CA ASP A 41 -3.72 9.18 -2.26
C ASP A 41 -3.16 10.21 -1.26
N PHE A 42 -1.99 9.93 -0.63
CA PHE A 42 -1.43 10.85 0.34
C PHE A 42 -0.49 11.85 -0.33
N SER A 43 -0.66 13.13 0.02
CA SER A 43 0.18 14.22 -0.45
C SER A 43 0.89 14.88 0.72
N ILE A 44 2.22 15.04 0.60
CA ILE A 44 3.04 15.87 1.50
C ILE A 44 2.79 17.36 1.24
N ASN A 45 2.44 17.72 0.00
CA ASN A 45 2.11 19.09 -0.38
C ASN A 45 0.62 19.30 -0.20
N HIS A 46 0.20 19.71 1.00
CA HIS A 46 -1.19 20.02 1.33
C HIS A 46 -1.41 21.51 1.62
N HIS A 47 -2.62 22.00 1.40
CA HIS A 47 -2.99 23.42 1.57
C HIS A 47 -3.45 23.78 2.99
N CYS A 48 -3.49 22.81 3.91
CA CYS A 48 -3.96 23.03 5.29
C CYS A 48 -2.92 23.79 6.11
N ILE A 49 -3.31 24.91 6.72
CA ILE A 49 -2.41 25.78 7.49
C ILE A 49 -2.21 25.26 8.92
N ASN A 50 -3.19 24.53 9.44
CA ASN A 50 -3.23 24.06 10.83
C ASN A 50 -2.52 22.71 11.06
N LEU A 51 -1.98 22.13 10.00
CA LEU A 51 -1.09 20.97 10.07
C LEU A 51 0.33 21.53 10.17
N ASP A 52 0.99 21.26 11.30
CA ASP A 52 2.33 21.77 11.61
C ASP A 52 3.33 21.50 10.48
N THR A 53 4.37 22.33 10.40
CA THR A 53 5.44 22.36 9.39
C THR A 53 6.28 21.10 9.22
N GLU A 54 5.97 20.02 9.96
CA GLU A 54 6.56 18.71 9.73
C GLU A 54 5.92 18.10 8.47
N LYS A 55 6.72 17.42 7.65
CA LYS A 55 6.32 16.88 6.34
C LYS A 55 5.36 15.70 6.51
N VAL A 56 4.13 15.99 6.89
CA VAL A 56 3.09 14.99 7.13
C VAL A 56 2.39 14.69 5.82
N SER A 57 2.29 13.41 5.48
CA SER A 57 1.51 12.94 4.34
C SER A 57 0.04 12.90 4.75
N VAL A 58 -0.84 13.52 3.97
CA VAL A 58 -2.27 13.58 4.30
C VAL A 58 -3.15 13.19 3.12
N VAL A 59 -4.30 12.59 3.43
CA VAL A 59 -5.38 12.35 2.46
C VAL A 59 -6.65 13.09 2.90
N PHE A 60 -7.32 13.74 1.96
CA PHE A 60 -8.58 14.46 2.21
C PHE A 60 -9.75 13.48 2.20
N ILE A 61 -10.63 13.58 3.19
CA ILE A 61 -11.78 12.68 3.37
C ILE A 61 -13.06 13.49 3.51
N GLY A 62 -14.13 12.97 2.90
CA GLY A 62 -15.47 13.55 2.97
C GLY A 62 -15.81 14.39 1.74
N SER A 63 -17.10 14.56 1.49
CA SER A 63 -17.61 15.29 0.32
C SER A 63 -17.20 16.76 0.30
N SER A 64 -16.99 17.35 1.49
CA SER A 64 -16.55 18.73 1.70
C SER A 64 -15.03 18.90 1.65
N GLN A 65 -14.26 17.80 1.61
CA GLN A 65 -12.79 17.79 1.71
C GLN A 65 -12.23 18.60 2.89
N ASP A 66 -13.04 18.85 3.92
CA ASP A 66 -12.72 19.70 5.07
C ASP A 66 -12.03 18.92 6.19
N LYS A 67 -11.84 17.61 6.01
CA LYS A 67 -11.17 16.71 6.94
C LYS A 67 -10.01 16.02 6.26
N VAL A 68 -8.95 15.82 7.01
CA VAL A 68 -7.73 15.15 6.57
C VAL A 68 -7.43 14.00 7.51
N LEU A 69 -7.08 12.87 6.92
CA LEU A 69 -6.45 11.76 7.61
C LEU A 69 -4.95 11.94 7.47
N ILE A 70 -4.32 12.02 8.63
CA ILE A 70 -2.89 12.13 8.81
C ILE A 70 -2.37 10.73 9.08
N ASP A 71 -1.35 10.35 8.34
CA ASP A 71 -0.53 9.19 8.64
C ASP A 71 0.90 9.65 8.95
N ASP A 72 1.37 9.34 10.15
CA ASP A 72 2.74 9.60 10.58
C ASP A 72 3.69 8.46 10.17
N SER A 73 3.19 7.45 9.44
CA SER A 73 4.01 6.34 8.97
C SER A 73 4.91 6.75 7.81
N ASP A 74 6.21 6.52 7.98
CA ASP A 74 7.20 6.79 6.94
C ASP A 74 7.20 5.61 5.96
N ILE A 75 6.31 5.67 4.96
CA ILE A 75 6.23 4.67 3.91
C ILE A 75 7.18 5.05 2.78
N TYR A 76 8.26 4.28 2.68
CA TYR A 76 9.24 4.43 1.61
C TYR A 76 9.18 3.25 0.64
N ILE A 77 8.94 3.57 -0.64
CA ILE A 77 8.99 2.62 -1.75
C ILE A 77 10.15 3.04 -2.66
N ASN A 78 11.20 2.22 -2.71
CA ASN A 78 12.39 2.51 -3.53
C ASN A 78 12.05 2.60 -5.04
N SER A 79 11.14 1.76 -5.50
CA SER A 79 10.63 1.75 -6.88
C SER A 79 9.30 1.00 -6.94
N ILE A 80 8.35 1.54 -7.72
CA ILE A 80 7.06 0.88 -7.99
C ILE A 80 7.29 -0.48 -8.67
N GLU A 81 8.30 -0.58 -9.54
CA GLU A 81 8.62 -1.81 -10.25
C GLU A 81 9.07 -2.93 -9.30
N SER A 82 9.94 -2.62 -8.33
CA SER A 82 10.41 -3.61 -7.36
C SER A 82 9.31 -4.04 -6.39
N PHE A 83 8.41 -3.11 -6.03
CA PHE A 83 7.22 -3.39 -5.24
C PHE A 83 6.26 -4.37 -5.94
N LEU A 84 5.98 -4.14 -7.24
CA LEU A 84 5.12 -5.01 -8.05
C LEU A 84 5.75 -6.38 -8.33
N LYS A 85 7.08 -6.43 -8.50
CA LYS A 85 7.85 -7.69 -8.65
C LYS A 85 7.91 -8.52 -7.37
N GLY A 86 7.40 -8.01 -6.24
CA GLY A 86 7.25 -8.73 -4.99
C GLY A 86 8.53 -8.90 -4.19
N ASN A 87 9.56 -8.09 -4.44
CA ASN A 87 10.75 -8.12 -3.60
C ASN A 87 10.42 -7.48 -2.24
N SER A 88 10.28 -8.30 -1.19
CA SER A 88 9.94 -7.82 0.16
C SER A 88 10.94 -6.83 0.75
N SER A 89 12.17 -6.79 0.24
CA SER A 89 13.21 -5.84 0.69
C SER A 89 13.05 -4.41 0.14
N SER A 90 12.09 -4.17 -0.76
CA SER A 90 11.87 -2.85 -1.37
C SER A 90 10.85 -2.00 -0.63
N PHE A 91 10.33 -2.48 0.50
CA PHE A 91 9.24 -1.86 1.22
C PHE A 91 9.43 -2.06 2.72
N PHE A 92 9.45 -0.96 3.45
CA PHE A 92 9.49 -0.96 4.91
C PHE A 92 8.27 -0.23 5.41
N MET A 93 7.54 -0.90 6.29
CA MET A 93 6.41 -0.31 6.98
C MET A 93 6.65 -0.49 8.47
N LYS A 94 6.50 0.60 9.21
CA LYS A 94 6.52 0.55 10.66
C LYS A 94 5.12 0.08 11.10
N ASP A 95 5.05 -0.93 11.96
CA ASP A 95 3.79 -1.53 12.44
C ASP A 95 2.92 -0.60 13.32
N ASP A 96 3.23 0.69 13.35
CA ASP A 96 2.65 1.65 14.28
C ASP A 96 1.65 2.57 13.55
N TYR A 97 0.44 2.04 13.37
CA TYR A 97 -0.67 2.71 12.69
C TYR A 97 -1.28 3.82 13.55
N ASN A 98 -0.65 4.99 13.57
CA ASN A 98 -1.12 6.15 14.33
C ASN A 98 -1.92 7.13 13.44
N PHE A 99 -3.05 6.67 12.93
CA PHE A 99 -3.95 7.51 12.15
C PHE A 99 -4.56 8.61 13.00
N LYS A 100 -4.47 9.86 12.54
CA LYS A 100 -5.11 11.01 13.18
C LYS A 100 -6.05 11.69 12.20
N ILE A 101 -7.25 12.00 12.63
CA ILE A 101 -8.20 12.79 11.84
C ILE A 101 -8.19 14.22 12.37
N LYS A 102 -7.96 15.19 11.49
CA LYS A 102 -8.09 16.62 11.80
C LYS A 102 -8.94 17.33 10.77
N GLN A 103 -9.52 18.45 11.17
CA GLN A 103 -10.15 19.39 10.23
C GLN A 103 -9.04 20.11 9.46
N CYS A 104 -9.15 20.27 8.15
CA CYS A 104 -8.26 21.13 7.37
C CYS A 104 -8.78 22.57 7.42
N VAL A 105 -7.92 23.51 7.78
CA VAL A 105 -8.23 24.95 7.71
C VAL A 105 -7.51 25.54 6.51
N TYR A 106 -8.28 26.10 5.59
CA TYR A 106 -7.79 26.82 4.40
C TYR A 106 -7.56 28.31 4.73
N ASN A 107 -6.71 28.97 3.94
CA ASN A 107 -6.53 30.43 3.99
C ASN A 107 -7.59 31.13 3.15
#